data_AF-A0A1J6W1J0-F1
#
_entry.id   AF-A0A1J6W1J0-F1
#
_cell.length_a   1.000
_cell.length_b   1.000
_cell.length_c   1.000
_cell.angle_alpha   90.00
_cell.angle_beta   90.00
_cell.angle_gamma   90.00
#
_symmetry.space_group_name_H-M   'P 1'
#
loop_
_entity.id
_entity.type
_entity.pdbx_description
1 polymer ?
#
loop_
_entity_poly.entity_id
_entity_poly.type
_entity_poly.pdbx_seq_one_letter_code
_entity_poly.pdbx_strand_id
1 'polypeptide(L)'
;MKKWISSVLVILLVIGIVQPAMASDNNKQEESINEKFGVPIVVYGETLSDQQKKTVQDELGIDENTDVEEFTVTGEDLVKYIEGENRNARMFSSAKITRQEKGQGLNVEIVTPDQITEVTESMYANALLTAGVENADVEVASPVKVSGHSALTGIYKAYDVSGEELDSVRMEVANEELNVATELAKDAGIDKEKVSELLTEIKKEIAEQDPATKEEVEQIVEEKLKTMNIELNPEDRQMLIDLFDKIRSLDINFDNVQQQLEDLTKDIQTTIKDLVNDESFGQKVSDFFTGLLDAIADLFRSIKNLFS
;
A
#
# COMPACT_ATOMS: atom_id res chain seq x y z
N MET A 1 -0.79 78.22 -40.93
CA MET A 1 -0.78 78.15 -42.41
C MET A 1 -0.34 76.75 -42.84
N LYS A 2 -1.10 76.13 -43.76
CA LYS A 2 -0.72 75.14 -44.80
C LYS A 2 0.30 74.05 -44.40
N LYS A 3 -0.10 72.78 -44.17
CA LYS A 3 -0.25 71.68 -45.17
C LYS A 3 0.77 71.74 -46.33
N TRP A 4 1.27 70.55 -46.72
CA TRP A 4 1.77 70.06 -48.03
C TRP A 4 2.84 68.98 -47.70
N ILE A 5 2.59 67.67 -47.77
CA ILE A 5 2.41 66.76 -48.93
C ILE A 5 3.58 66.81 -49.92
N SER A 6 4.28 65.66 -50.03
CA SER A 6 5.08 65.06 -51.13
C SER A 6 6.39 64.48 -50.58
N SER A 7 6.90 63.29 -50.90
CA SER A 7 6.54 62.22 -51.83
C SER A 7 7.33 60.97 -51.39
N VAL A 8 6.68 59.80 -51.25
CA VAL A 8 6.87 58.56 -52.05
C VAL A 8 8.31 58.06 -52.24
N LEU A 9 8.66 56.98 -51.52
CA LEU A 9 9.63 55.93 -51.90
C LEU A 9 9.34 54.70 -51.00
N VAL A 10 8.39 53.81 -51.33
CA VAL A 10 8.48 52.66 -52.24
C VAL A 10 9.57 51.65 -51.82
N ILE A 11 9.07 50.50 -51.32
CA ILE A 11 9.57 49.11 -51.45
C ILE A 11 10.30 48.45 -50.26
N LEU A 12 9.52 47.56 -49.61
CA LEU A 12 9.84 46.23 -49.07
C LEU A 12 10.94 46.07 -48.00
N LEU A 13 10.51 45.74 -46.77
CA LEU A 13 11.12 44.65 -46.00
C LEU A 13 10.14 44.10 -44.94
N VAL A 14 9.71 42.85 -45.16
CA VAL A 14 9.28 41.83 -44.17
C VAL A 14 8.20 42.25 -43.15
N ILE A 15 6.94 41.94 -43.48
CA ILE A 15 5.93 41.64 -42.45
C ILE A 15 6.30 40.25 -41.90
N GLY A 16 7.05 40.23 -40.81
CA GLY A 16 7.19 39.05 -39.98
C GLY A 16 5.85 38.80 -39.30
N ILE A 17 5.14 37.75 -39.72
CA ILE A 17 4.01 37.23 -38.96
C ILE A 17 4.61 36.69 -37.66
N VAL A 18 4.52 37.46 -36.58
CA VAL A 18 4.75 36.96 -35.24
C VAL A 18 3.51 36.14 -34.89
N GLN A 19 3.54 34.85 -35.20
CA GLN A 19 2.59 33.94 -34.56
C GLN A 19 2.97 33.88 -33.08
N PRO A 20 2.02 34.03 -32.14
CA PRO A 20 2.30 33.66 -30.77
C PRO A 20 2.61 32.17 -30.78
N ALA A 21 3.87 31.82 -30.50
CA ALA A 21 4.20 30.46 -30.12
C ALA A 21 3.37 30.15 -28.88
N MET A 22 2.37 29.29 -29.04
CA MET A 22 1.72 28.62 -27.94
C MET A 22 2.80 27.73 -27.33
N ALA A 23 3.49 28.26 -26.31
CA ALA A 23 4.26 27.44 -25.40
C ALA A 23 3.23 26.54 -24.70
N SER A 24 3.25 25.25 -25.04
CA SER A 24 2.60 24.23 -24.23
C SER A 24 3.23 24.35 -22.85
N ASP A 25 2.40 24.68 -21.86
CA ASP A 25 2.74 24.72 -20.44
C ASP A 25 2.95 23.28 -19.97
N ASN A 26 4.03 22.66 -20.44
CA ASN A 26 4.53 21.40 -19.89
C ASN A 26 5.37 21.78 -18.68
N ASN A 27 4.70 22.19 -17.62
CA ASN A 27 5.30 22.38 -16.31
C ASN A 27 5.59 20.99 -15.72
N LYS A 28 6.52 20.24 -16.34
CA LYS A 28 7.22 19.16 -15.66
C LYS A 28 8.20 19.86 -14.74
N GLN A 29 7.82 20.01 -13.47
CA GLN A 29 8.77 20.43 -12.44
C GLN A 29 9.94 19.45 -12.50
N GLU A 30 11.15 19.96 -12.77
CA GLU A 30 12.36 19.21 -12.44
C GLU A 30 12.28 18.94 -10.93
N GLU A 31 12.00 17.70 -10.55
CA GLU A 31 12.01 17.31 -9.15
C GLU A 31 13.44 17.50 -8.64
N SER A 32 13.62 18.48 -7.76
CA SER A 32 14.91 18.73 -7.14
C SER A 32 15.33 17.50 -6.36
N ILE A 33 16.51 16.94 -6.66
CA ILE A 33 17.07 15.79 -5.96
C ILE A 33 17.13 16.09 -4.46
N ASN A 34 16.54 15.21 -3.65
CA ASN A 34 16.63 15.32 -2.21
C ASN A 34 18.02 14.87 -1.73
N GLU A 35 18.95 15.81 -1.55
CA GLU A 35 20.32 15.52 -1.09
C GLU A 35 20.39 14.78 0.26
N LYS A 36 19.31 14.77 1.05
CA LYS A 36 19.25 14.10 2.36
C LYS A 36 18.98 12.60 2.24
N PHE A 37 18.08 12.20 1.34
CA PHE A 37 17.63 10.80 1.22
C PHE A 37 18.05 10.12 -0.09
N GLY A 38 18.67 10.87 -1.00
CA GLY A 38 19.04 10.38 -2.32
C GLY A 38 17.86 10.40 -3.29
N VAL A 39 18.04 9.68 -4.39
CA VAL A 39 17.03 9.49 -5.43
C VAL A 39 16.14 8.29 -5.09
N PRO A 40 14.91 8.20 -5.64
CA PRO A 40 14.06 7.03 -5.46
C PRO A 40 14.76 5.73 -5.90
N ILE A 41 14.46 4.64 -5.21
CA ILE A 41 14.98 3.31 -5.54
C ILE A 41 13.89 2.52 -6.26
N VAL A 42 14.21 1.96 -7.41
CA VAL A 42 13.30 1.14 -8.21
C VAL A 42 13.83 -0.27 -8.29
N VAL A 43 13.03 -1.24 -7.87
CA VAL A 43 13.38 -2.65 -7.88
C VAL A 43 12.46 -3.39 -8.84
N TYR A 44 13.04 -3.86 -9.95
CA TYR A 44 12.33 -4.59 -11.00
C TYR A 44 12.32 -6.10 -10.72
N GLY A 45 11.21 -6.77 -11.02
CA GLY A 45 11.17 -8.24 -11.00
C GLY A 45 12.09 -8.86 -12.06
N GLU A 46 12.88 -9.88 -11.71
CA GLU A 46 13.81 -10.54 -12.65
C GLU A 46 13.13 -11.22 -13.85
N THR A 47 11.84 -11.54 -13.74
CA THR A 47 11.11 -12.26 -14.80
C THR A 47 10.61 -11.30 -15.89
N LEU A 48 10.75 -10.00 -15.70
CA LEU A 48 10.38 -9.01 -16.69
C LEU A 48 11.25 -9.13 -17.95
N SER A 49 10.60 -9.18 -19.11
CA SER A 49 11.29 -8.90 -20.37
C SER A 49 11.63 -7.41 -20.48
N ASP A 50 12.58 -7.05 -21.35
CA ASP A 50 12.97 -5.66 -21.58
C ASP A 50 11.77 -4.76 -21.92
N GLN A 51 10.83 -5.27 -22.73
CA GLN A 51 9.61 -4.54 -23.09
C GLN A 51 8.68 -4.34 -21.89
N GLN A 52 8.57 -5.34 -21.01
CA GLN A 52 7.77 -5.25 -19.80
C GLN A 52 8.41 -4.34 -18.75
N LYS A 53 9.74 -4.35 -18.63
CA LYS A 53 10.49 -3.41 -17.78
C LYS A 53 10.20 -1.97 -18.22
N LYS A 54 10.19 -1.71 -19.53
CA LYS A 54 9.82 -0.39 -20.06
C LYS A 54 8.38 0.00 -19.73
N THR A 55 7.42 -0.91 -19.86
CA THR A 55 6.04 -0.66 -19.43
C THR A 55 5.98 -0.30 -17.95
N VAL A 56 6.68 -1.05 -17.09
CA VAL A 56 6.74 -0.73 -15.65
C VAL A 56 7.37 0.62 -15.38
N GLN A 57 8.43 1.01 -16.09
CA GLN A 57 9.03 2.35 -16.00
C GLN A 57 8.01 3.44 -16.31
N ASP A 58 7.27 3.29 -17.41
CA ASP A 58 6.24 4.25 -17.81
C ASP A 58 5.12 4.36 -16.75
N GLU A 59 4.63 3.23 -16.21
CA GLU A 59 3.58 3.19 -15.18
C GLU A 59 4.06 3.78 -13.83
N LEU A 60 5.34 3.63 -13.49
CA LEU A 60 5.96 4.24 -12.30
C LEU A 60 6.41 5.69 -12.55
N GLY A 61 6.10 6.27 -13.72
CA GLY A 61 6.44 7.65 -14.06
C GLY A 61 7.95 7.93 -14.23
N ILE A 62 8.74 6.89 -14.51
CA ILE A 62 10.20 7.00 -14.69
C ILE A 62 10.50 7.34 -16.14
N ASP A 63 10.98 8.57 -16.39
CA ASP A 63 11.43 9.02 -17.71
C ASP A 63 12.94 9.34 -17.75
N GLU A 64 13.46 9.73 -18.92
CA GLU A 64 14.89 10.01 -19.13
C GLU A 64 15.46 11.13 -18.23
N ASN A 65 14.61 11.94 -17.59
CA ASN A 65 15.00 13.00 -16.67
C ASN A 65 14.70 12.65 -15.21
N THR A 66 14.22 11.45 -14.93
CA THR A 66 13.98 10.97 -13.57
C THR A 66 15.23 10.26 -13.07
N ASP A 67 15.94 10.88 -12.13
CA ASP A 67 17.06 10.20 -11.47
C ASP A 67 16.50 9.16 -10.50
N VAL A 68 16.84 7.88 -10.72
CA VAL A 68 16.49 6.74 -9.84
C VAL A 68 17.65 5.76 -9.76
N GLU A 69 17.75 5.05 -8.64
CA GLU A 69 18.62 3.89 -8.52
C GLU A 69 17.87 2.61 -8.88
N GLU A 70 18.40 1.85 -9.84
CA GLU A 70 17.73 0.66 -10.36
C GLU A 70 18.36 -0.65 -9.84
N PHE A 71 17.52 -1.54 -9.31
CA PHE A 71 17.91 -2.88 -8.90
C PHE A 71 16.96 -3.93 -9.47
N THR A 72 17.32 -5.20 -9.33
CA THR A 72 16.47 -6.34 -9.74
C THR A 72 16.27 -7.28 -8.58
N VAL A 73 15.01 -7.65 -8.28
CA VAL A 73 14.66 -8.67 -7.29
C VAL A 73 14.50 -10.04 -7.95
N THR A 74 15.13 -11.03 -7.33
CA THR A 74 15.25 -12.40 -7.82
C THR A 74 14.59 -13.41 -6.87
N GLY A 75 14.39 -14.64 -7.34
CA GLY A 75 14.03 -15.76 -6.47
C GLY A 75 15.05 -16.04 -5.35
N GLU A 76 16.32 -15.68 -5.54
CA GLU A 76 17.33 -15.81 -4.48
C GLU A 76 17.13 -14.75 -3.38
N ASP A 77 16.75 -13.54 -3.75
CA ASP A 77 16.40 -12.49 -2.80
C ASP A 77 15.18 -12.88 -1.96
N LEU A 78 14.18 -13.55 -2.57
CA LEU A 78 13.03 -14.07 -1.83
C LEU A 78 13.45 -15.01 -0.70
N VAL A 79 14.30 -15.99 -1.01
CA VAL A 79 14.80 -16.94 0.01
C VAL A 79 15.79 -16.31 0.97
N LYS A 80 16.45 -15.21 0.59
CA LYS A 80 17.31 -14.43 1.48
C LYS A 80 16.49 -13.73 2.56
N TYR A 81 15.36 -13.11 2.20
CA TYR A 81 14.59 -12.30 3.13
C TYR A 81 13.48 -13.07 3.85
N ILE A 82 13.03 -14.19 3.27
CA ILE A 82 11.92 -14.99 3.79
C ILE A 82 12.30 -16.47 3.74
N GLU A 83 12.44 -17.09 4.91
CA GLU A 83 12.81 -18.50 5.00
C GLU A 83 11.70 -19.43 4.45
N GLY A 84 12.09 -20.56 3.85
CA GLY A 84 11.15 -21.58 3.35
C GLY A 84 10.53 -21.29 1.99
N GLU A 85 10.73 -20.10 1.43
CA GLU A 85 10.20 -19.71 0.14
C GLU A 85 10.86 -20.41 -1.06
N ASN A 86 10.18 -20.36 -2.21
CA ASN A 86 10.66 -21.03 -3.41
C ASN A 86 11.61 -20.13 -4.22
N ARG A 87 12.89 -20.52 -4.26
CA ARG A 87 13.94 -19.85 -5.07
C ARG A 87 13.64 -19.78 -6.57
N ASN A 88 12.68 -20.56 -7.08
CA ASN A 88 12.22 -20.53 -8.48
C ASN A 88 10.96 -19.69 -8.67
N ALA A 89 10.54 -18.92 -7.66
CA ALA A 89 9.42 -17.99 -7.77
C ALA A 89 9.69 -16.97 -8.88
N ARG A 90 8.64 -16.64 -9.62
CA ARG A 90 8.73 -15.75 -10.78
C ARG A 90 8.46 -14.32 -10.34
N MET A 91 9.52 -13.53 -10.17
CA MET A 91 9.41 -12.12 -9.78
C MET A 91 8.97 -11.25 -10.94
N PHE A 92 7.70 -10.85 -10.94
CA PHE A 92 7.10 -10.00 -11.98
C PHE A 92 6.75 -8.61 -11.47
N SER A 93 6.26 -8.50 -10.24
CA SER A 93 5.96 -7.19 -9.65
C SER A 93 7.25 -6.41 -9.41
N SER A 94 7.14 -5.10 -9.52
CA SER A 94 8.21 -4.14 -9.25
C SER A 94 7.71 -3.11 -8.24
N ALA A 95 8.64 -2.47 -7.55
CA ALA A 95 8.34 -1.42 -6.58
C ALA A 95 9.28 -0.23 -6.77
N LYS A 96 8.74 0.99 -6.64
CA LYS A 96 9.50 2.22 -6.49
C LYS A 96 9.31 2.73 -5.07
N ILE A 97 10.41 3.01 -4.38
CA ILE A 97 10.43 3.46 -2.99
C ILE A 97 11.03 4.85 -2.96
N THR A 98 10.27 5.80 -2.43
CA THR A 98 10.70 7.18 -2.21
C THR A 98 10.68 7.47 -0.71
N ARG A 99 11.84 7.84 -0.14
CA ARG A 99 11.96 8.16 1.27
C ARG A 99 11.33 9.51 1.60
N GLN A 100 10.56 9.54 2.68
CA GLN A 100 9.90 10.73 3.18
C GLN A 100 10.49 11.20 4.51
N GLU A 101 10.21 12.46 4.83
CA GLU A 101 10.58 13.04 6.12
C GLU A 101 9.88 12.32 7.29
N LYS A 102 10.52 12.33 8.47
CA LYS A 102 9.93 11.71 9.66
C LYS A 102 8.57 12.34 9.98
N GLY A 103 7.55 11.49 10.16
CA GLY A 103 6.18 11.88 10.47
C GLY A 103 5.26 12.01 9.25
N GLN A 104 5.76 11.74 8.03
CA GLN A 104 4.93 11.66 6.82
C GLN A 104 4.17 10.32 6.71
N GLY A 105 4.59 9.29 7.46
CA GLY A 105 3.93 7.99 7.45
C GLY A 105 4.27 7.13 6.24
N LEU A 106 3.66 5.96 6.17
CA LEU A 106 3.81 5.03 5.04
C LEU A 106 2.60 5.16 4.11
N ASN A 107 2.86 5.45 2.85
CA ASN A 107 1.85 5.47 1.80
C ASN A 107 2.19 4.42 0.75
N VAL A 108 1.19 3.64 0.34
CA VAL A 108 1.36 2.56 -0.64
C VAL A 108 0.31 2.72 -1.73
N GLU A 109 0.76 2.75 -2.98
CA GLU A 109 -0.10 2.86 -4.16
C GLU A 109 0.18 1.70 -5.12
N ILE A 110 -0.88 1.02 -5.59
CA ILE A 110 -0.77 0.08 -6.70
C ILE A 110 -1.12 0.83 -7.97
N VAL A 111 -0.11 1.27 -8.73
CA VAL A 111 -0.31 2.05 -9.96
C VAL A 111 -0.89 1.23 -11.12
N THR A 112 -0.84 -0.11 -11.02
CA THR A 112 -1.48 -1.04 -11.96
C THR A 112 -2.51 -1.96 -11.28
N PRO A 113 -3.65 -1.44 -10.79
CA PRO A 113 -4.57 -2.19 -9.93
C PRO A 113 -5.18 -3.41 -10.64
N ASP A 114 -5.37 -3.35 -11.97
CA ASP A 114 -5.89 -4.48 -12.75
C ASP A 114 -4.93 -5.68 -12.87
N GLN A 115 -3.65 -5.47 -12.51
CA GLN A 115 -2.58 -6.47 -12.65
C GLN A 115 -2.20 -7.11 -11.32
N ILE A 116 -2.52 -6.51 -10.18
CA ILE A 116 -2.30 -7.10 -8.86
C ILE A 116 -3.63 -7.66 -8.36
N THR A 117 -3.76 -8.98 -8.32
CA THR A 117 -5.07 -9.63 -8.18
C THR A 117 -5.39 -10.12 -6.78
N GLU A 118 -4.41 -10.27 -5.90
CA GLU A 118 -4.60 -10.84 -4.56
C GLU A 118 -4.32 -9.80 -3.48
N VAL A 119 -3.14 -9.17 -3.51
CA VAL A 119 -2.72 -8.17 -2.52
C VAL A 119 -3.34 -6.80 -2.78
N THR A 120 -3.76 -6.09 -1.71
CA THR A 120 -4.21 -4.70 -1.76
C THR A 120 -3.17 -3.74 -1.19
N GLU A 121 -3.33 -2.44 -1.42
CA GLU A 121 -2.50 -1.38 -0.84
C GLU A 121 -2.47 -1.47 0.69
N SER A 122 -3.62 -1.66 1.33
CA SER A 122 -3.72 -1.78 2.79
C SER A 122 -3.04 -3.04 3.33
N MET A 123 -3.03 -4.13 2.57
CA MET A 123 -2.29 -5.35 2.93
C MET A 123 -0.78 -5.11 2.86
N TYR A 124 -0.28 -4.44 1.81
CA TYR A 124 1.12 -4.04 1.74
C TYR A 124 1.50 -3.10 2.88
N ALA A 125 0.70 -2.06 3.14
CA ALA A 125 0.97 -1.11 4.21
C ALA A 125 1.07 -1.81 5.57
N ASN A 126 0.13 -2.71 5.88
CA ASN A 126 0.16 -3.51 7.10
C ASN A 126 1.44 -4.35 7.22
N ALA A 127 1.80 -5.09 6.17
CA ALA A 127 2.99 -5.94 6.17
C ALA A 127 4.28 -5.11 6.30
N LEU A 128 4.39 -4.01 5.56
CA LEU A 128 5.54 -3.12 5.58
C LEU A 128 5.74 -2.46 6.96
N LEU A 129 4.66 -2.04 7.63
CA LEU A 129 4.72 -1.58 9.01
C LEU A 129 5.27 -2.67 9.95
N THR A 130 4.82 -3.91 9.79
CA THR A 130 5.35 -5.06 10.55
C THR A 130 6.84 -5.24 10.29
N ALA A 131 7.29 -5.12 9.04
CA ALA A 131 8.69 -5.19 8.65
C ALA A 131 9.55 -4.01 9.17
N GLY A 132 8.92 -2.90 9.58
CA GLY A 132 9.59 -1.71 10.12
C GLY A 132 9.83 -0.60 9.10
N VAL A 133 9.13 -0.64 7.97
CA VAL A 133 9.12 0.41 6.97
C VAL A 133 8.20 1.53 7.46
N GLU A 134 8.76 2.73 7.59
CA GLU A 134 8.04 3.95 7.99
C GLU A 134 8.52 5.11 7.11
N ASN A 135 7.68 6.14 6.93
CA ASN A 135 8.06 7.39 6.24
C ASN A 135 8.55 7.14 4.81
N ALA A 136 7.72 6.50 3.99
CA ALA A 136 8.03 6.21 2.59
C ALA A 136 6.77 6.23 1.73
N ASP A 137 6.92 6.66 0.49
CA ASP A 137 5.97 6.38 -0.57
C ASP A 137 6.43 5.13 -1.33
N VAL A 138 5.53 4.17 -1.48
CA VAL A 138 5.78 2.90 -2.15
C VAL A 138 4.78 2.74 -3.29
N GLU A 139 5.28 2.78 -4.53
CA GLU A 139 4.48 2.55 -5.73
C GLU A 139 4.76 1.14 -6.26
N VAL A 140 3.72 0.34 -6.44
CA VAL A 140 3.79 -1.05 -6.88
C VAL A 140 3.18 -1.21 -8.27
N ALA A 141 3.92 -1.82 -9.18
CA ALA A 141 3.49 -2.05 -10.56
C ALA A 141 3.75 -3.50 -10.98
N SER A 142 2.89 -4.02 -11.86
CA SER A 142 3.15 -5.27 -12.58
C SER A 142 2.63 -5.15 -14.01
N PRO A 143 3.40 -5.59 -15.02
CA PRO A 143 2.97 -5.53 -16.41
C PRO A 143 2.05 -6.70 -16.81
N VAL A 144 1.80 -7.65 -15.90
CA VAL A 144 0.97 -8.83 -16.10
C VAL A 144 0.22 -9.18 -14.83
N LYS A 145 -0.89 -9.93 -14.95
CA LYS A 145 -1.68 -10.37 -13.80
C LYS A 145 -0.88 -11.30 -12.88
N VAL A 146 -0.74 -10.90 -11.62
CA VAL A 146 0.02 -11.59 -10.57
C VAL A 146 -0.65 -11.41 -9.21
N SER A 147 -0.29 -12.24 -8.23
CA SER A 147 -0.81 -12.11 -6.86
C SER A 147 -0.38 -10.82 -6.17
N GLY A 148 0.88 -10.40 -6.39
CA GLY A 148 1.46 -9.19 -5.82
C GLY A 148 2.74 -9.44 -5.03
N HIS A 149 2.81 -10.56 -4.31
CA HIS A 149 3.84 -10.91 -3.31
C HIS A 149 5.30 -10.59 -3.68
N SER A 150 5.72 -10.73 -4.95
CA SER A 150 7.09 -10.39 -5.37
C SER A 150 7.47 -8.92 -5.17
N ALA A 151 6.48 -8.01 -5.09
CA ALA A 151 6.73 -6.59 -4.80
C ALA A 151 7.26 -6.40 -3.37
N LEU A 152 6.74 -7.16 -2.40
CA LEU A 152 7.16 -7.07 -1.00
C LEU A 152 8.65 -7.41 -0.86
N THR A 153 9.09 -8.48 -1.54
CA THR A 153 10.52 -8.84 -1.63
C THR A 153 11.36 -7.74 -2.30
N GLY A 154 10.82 -7.10 -3.33
CA GLY A 154 11.47 -5.96 -4.00
C GLY A 154 11.69 -4.78 -3.05
N ILE A 155 10.72 -4.51 -2.18
CA ILE A 155 10.82 -3.44 -1.18
C ILE A 155 11.90 -3.79 -0.14
N TYR A 156 11.95 -5.03 0.34
CA TYR A 156 13.03 -5.47 1.25
C TYR A 156 14.41 -5.31 0.62
N LYS A 157 14.53 -5.64 -0.67
CA LYS A 157 15.78 -5.42 -1.41
C LYS A 157 16.17 -3.96 -1.47
N ALA A 158 15.21 -3.05 -1.70
CA ALA A 158 15.47 -1.61 -1.75
C ALA A 158 16.09 -1.09 -0.44
N TYR A 159 15.59 -1.57 0.71
CA TYR A 159 16.10 -1.19 2.04
C TYR A 159 17.48 -1.77 2.33
N ASP A 160 17.71 -3.03 1.95
CA ASP A 160 19.01 -3.70 2.08
C ASP A 160 20.10 -2.98 1.27
N VAL A 161 19.81 -2.61 0.01
CA VAL A 161 20.78 -1.91 -0.84
C VAL A 161 20.96 -0.44 -0.47
N SER A 162 19.98 0.20 0.17
CA SER A 162 20.11 1.56 0.71
C SER A 162 20.92 1.62 2.01
N GLY A 163 21.32 0.47 2.57
CA GLY A 163 22.07 0.38 3.83
C GLY A 163 21.20 0.52 5.09
N GLU A 164 19.87 0.43 4.94
CA GLU A 164 18.90 0.44 6.04
C GLU A 164 18.28 -0.96 6.19
N GLU A 165 19.12 -1.92 6.56
CA GLU A 165 18.74 -3.32 6.69
C GLU A 165 17.57 -3.48 7.70
N LEU A 166 16.47 -4.05 7.22
CA LEU A 166 15.31 -4.40 8.03
C LEU A 166 15.61 -5.66 8.84
N ASP A 167 14.97 -5.80 10.00
CA ASP A 167 15.10 -7.01 10.81
C ASP A 167 14.51 -8.22 10.08
N SER A 168 15.29 -9.29 9.94
CA SER A 168 14.89 -10.47 9.18
C SER A 168 13.69 -11.20 9.77
N VAL A 169 13.56 -11.22 11.10
CA VAL A 169 12.42 -11.85 11.77
C VAL A 169 11.16 -11.04 11.50
N ARG A 170 11.26 -9.70 11.54
CA ARG A 170 10.16 -8.80 11.16
C ARG A 170 9.76 -8.96 9.70
N MET A 171 10.72 -9.11 8.78
CA MET A 171 10.44 -9.35 7.35
C MET A 171 9.71 -10.67 7.11
N GLU A 172 10.10 -11.73 7.82
CA GLU A 172 9.45 -13.04 7.74
C GLU A 172 8.00 -12.97 8.25
N VAL A 173 7.78 -12.39 9.43
CA VAL A 173 6.44 -12.23 10.00
C VAL A 173 5.56 -11.31 9.14
N ALA A 174 6.13 -10.27 8.53
CA ALA A 174 5.41 -9.42 7.59
C ALA A 174 5.00 -10.17 6.31
N ASN A 175 5.81 -11.11 5.82
CA ASN A 175 5.43 -11.95 4.70
C ASN A 175 4.34 -12.96 5.09
N GLU A 176 4.45 -13.56 6.27
CA GLU A 176 3.41 -14.41 6.83
C GLU A 176 2.10 -13.64 6.97
N GLU A 177 2.14 -12.41 7.48
CA GLU A 177 0.98 -11.53 7.56
C GLU A 177 0.31 -11.34 6.20
N LEU A 178 1.10 -11.04 5.16
CA LEU A 178 0.57 -10.86 3.81
C LEU A 178 -0.08 -12.14 3.27
N ASN A 179 0.53 -13.30 3.53
CA ASN A 179 0.00 -14.60 3.15
C ASN A 179 -1.32 -14.89 3.89
N VAL A 180 -1.37 -14.71 5.21
CA VAL A 180 -2.59 -14.88 6.01
C VAL A 180 -3.68 -13.93 5.50
N ALA A 181 -3.36 -12.68 5.20
CA ALA A 181 -4.32 -11.71 4.69
C ALA A 181 -4.95 -12.16 3.37
N THR A 182 -4.12 -12.66 2.45
CA THR A 182 -4.59 -13.13 1.13
C THR A 182 -5.33 -14.47 1.22
N GLU A 183 -4.91 -15.37 2.10
CA GLU A 183 -5.60 -16.64 2.39
C GLU A 183 -6.98 -16.40 3.01
N LEU A 184 -7.09 -15.54 4.04
CA LEU A 184 -8.38 -15.17 4.63
C LEU A 184 -9.32 -14.52 3.61
N ALA A 185 -8.81 -13.66 2.74
CA ALA A 185 -9.64 -13.04 1.72
C ALA A 185 -10.18 -14.05 0.70
N LYS A 186 -9.35 -15.04 0.34
CA LYS A 186 -9.67 -16.02 -0.70
C LYS A 186 -10.51 -17.19 -0.18
N ASP A 187 -10.11 -17.79 0.93
CA ASP A 187 -10.63 -19.07 1.40
C ASP A 187 -11.78 -18.88 2.39
N ALA A 188 -11.70 -17.87 3.27
CA ALA A 188 -12.82 -17.49 4.13
C ALA A 188 -13.84 -16.59 3.40
N GLY A 189 -13.54 -16.16 2.16
CA GLY A 189 -14.42 -15.33 1.34
C GLY A 189 -14.69 -13.94 1.94
N ILE A 190 -13.76 -13.46 2.76
CA ILE A 190 -13.82 -12.14 3.38
C ILE A 190 -13.35 -11.10 2.37
N ASP A 191 -14.02 -9.96 2.37
CA ASP A 191 -13.58 -8.80 1.61
C ASP A 191 -12.16 -8.36 2.01
N LYS A 192 -11.30 -8.02 1.04
CA LYS A 192 -9.86 -7.80 1.27
C LYS A 192 -9.59 -6.61 2.19
N GLU A 193 -10.36 -5.55 2.02
CA GLU A 193 -10.31 -4.34 2.82
C GLU A 193 -10.78 -4.66 4.25
N LYS A 194 -11.80 -5.51 4.41
CA LYS A 194 -12.23 -6.00 5.72
C LYS A 194 -11.17 -6.88 6.41
N VAL A 195 -10.45 -7.72 5.66
CA VAL A 195 -9.30 -8.46 6.23
C VAL A 195 -8.21 -7.49 6.69
N SER A 196 -7.90 -6.47 5.88
CA SER A 196 -6.92 -5.46 6.25
C SER A 196 -7.34 -4.70 7.51
N GLU A 197 -8.62 -4.31 7.62
CA GLU A 197 -9.19 -3.68 8.81
C GLU A 197 -9.05 -4.59 10.04
N LEU A 198 -9.37 -5.87 9.91
CA LEU A 198 -9.24 -6.85 11.00
C LEU A 198 -7.80 -6.93 11.50
N LEU A 199 -6.83 -7.05 10.59
CA LEU A 199 -5.42 -7.13 10.95
C LEU A 199 -4.95 -5.85 11.65
N THR A 200 -5.29 -4.68 11.10
CA THR A 200 -4.93 -3.38 11.68
C THR A 200 -5.54 -3.19 13.08
N GLU A 201 -6.81 -3.55 13.27
CA GLU A 201 -7.51 -3.40 14.55
C GLU A 201 -6.99 -4.38 15.62
N ILE A 202 -6.56 -5.58 15.25
CA ILE A 202 -5.89 -6.49 16.19
C ILE A 202 -4.51 -5.95 16.56
N LYS A 203 -3.72 -5.44 15.60
CA LYS A 203 -2.42 -4.81 15.89
C LYS A 203 -2.55 -3.65 16.87
N LYS A 204 -3.56 -2.80 16.68
CA LYS A 204 -3.86 -1.69 17.60
C LYS A 204 -4.14 -2.18 19.01
N GLU A 205 -4.97 -3.20 19.15
CA GLU A 205 -5.29 -3.74 20.47
C GLU A 205 -4.05 -4.37 21.13
N ILE A 206 -3.20 -5.05 20.37
CA ILE A 206 -1.92 -5.57 20.86
C ILE A 206 -0.99 -4.43 21.28
N ALA A 207 -0.91 -3.36 20.48
CA ALA A 207 -0.12 -2.16 20.78
C ALA A 207 -0.60 -1.46 22.06
N GLU A 208 -1.91 -1.42 22.29
CA GLU A 208 -2.51 -0.73 23.43
C GLU A 208 -2.51 -1.58 24.72
N GLN A 209 -2.73 -2.89 24.61
CA GLN A 209 -2.83 -3.79 25.75
C GLN A 209 -1.50 -4.43 26.15
N ASP A 210 -0.53 -4.51 25.23
CA ASP A 210 0.77 -5.18 25.40
C ASP A 210 0.61 -6.59 26.02
N PRO A 211 -0.09 -7.53 25.35
CA PRO A 211 -0.36 -8.84 25.90
C PRO A 211 0.95 -9.60 26.19
N ALA A 212 0.99 -10.28 27.34
CA ALA A 212 2.13 -11.06 27.77
C ALA A 212 2.08 -12.51 27.27
N THR A 213 0.89 -13.06 27.03
CA THR A 213 0.72 -14.47 26.67
C THR A 213 -0.12 -14.69 25.41
N LYS A 214 0.02 -15.88 24.83
CA LYS A 214 -0.76 -16.30 23.66
C LYS A 214 -2.26 -16.36 23.94
N GLU A 215 -2.65 -16.70 25.17
CA GLU A 215 -4.06 -16.72 25.57
C GLU A 215 -4.69 -15.32 25.60
N GLU A 216 -3.91 -14.29 25.93
CA GLU A 216 -4.37 -12.89 25.86
C GLU A 216 -4.50 -12.44 24.39
N VAL A 217 -3.58 -12.86 23.51
CA VAL A 217 -3.71 -12.66 22.06
C VAL A 217 -4.96 -13.34 21.51
N GLU A 218 -5.22 -14.58 21.90
CA GLU A 218 -6.42 -15.31 21.49
C GLU A 218 -7.70 -14.56 21.89
N GLN A 219 -7.75 -14.00 23.10
CA GLN A 219 -8.88 -13.17 23.54
C GLN A 219 -9.06 -11.93 22.66
N ILE A 220 -7.98 -11.19 22.37
CA ILE A 220 -8.02 -10.02 21.49
C ILE A 220 -8.55 -10.40 20.10
N VAL A 221 -8.02 -11.48 19.50
CA VAL A 221 -8.44 -11.96 18.18
C VAL A 221 -9.94 -12.32 18.19
N GLU A 222 -10.40 -13.08 19.18
CA GLU A 222 -11.80 -13.48 19.32
C GLU A 222 -12.74 -12.28 19.50
N GLU A 223 -12.33 -11.29 20.30
CA GLU A 223 -13.08 -10.07 20.52
C GLU A 223 -13.22 -9.25 19.24
N LYS A 224 -12.15 -9.10 18.45
CA LYS A 224 -12.18 -8.38 17.17
C LYS A 224 -13.00 -9.12 16.12
N LEU A 225 -12.82 -10.44 15.97
CA LEU A 225 -13.65 -11.26 15.08
C LEU A 225 -15.15 -11.12 15.40
N LYS A 226 -15.50 -11.17 16.69
CA LYS A 226 -16.88 -10.99 17.15
C LYS A 226 -17.40 -9.58 16.89
N THR A 227 -16.60 -8.56 17.18
CA THR A 227 -17.00 -7.15 17.00
C THR A 227 -17.23 -6.81 15.54
N MET A 228 -16.41 -7.37 14.65
CA MET A 228 -16.50 -7.17 13.21
C MET A 228 -17.46 -8.15 12.50
N ASN A 229 -18.10 -9.04 13.27
CA ASN A 229 -19.00 -10.09 12.78
C ASN A 229 -18.34 -10.90 11.65
N ILE A 230 -17.12 -11.39 11.93
CA ILE A 230 -16.34 -12.25 11.04
C ILE A 230 -16.35 -13.66 11.63
N GLU A 231 -16.82 -14.61 10.84
CA GLU A 231 -16.79 -16.03 11.19
C GLU A 231 -15.65 -16.72 10.46
N LEU A 232 -14.64 -17.16 11.21
CA LEU A 232 -13.54 -17.97 10.70
C LEU A 232 -13.70 -19.43 11.10
N ASN A 233 -13.26 -20.32 10.21
CA ASN A 233 -13.09 -21.72 10.54
C ASN A 233 -11.96 -21.89 11.59
N PRO A 234 -11.85 -23.05 12.27
CA PRO A 234 -10.84 -23.24 13.32
C PRO A 234 -9.39 -23.12 12.83
N GLU A 235 -9.09 -23.50 11.59
CA GLU A 235 -7.74 -23.45 11.01
C GLU A 235 -7.33 -22.00 10.73
N ASP A 236 -8.18 -21.24 10.03
CA ASP A 236 -7.98 -19.81 9.74
C ASP A 236 -7.84 -18.98 11.02
N ARG A 237 -8.64 -19.31 12.03
CA ARG A 237 -8.59 -18.67 13.35
C ARG A 237 -7.27 -18.95 14.05
N GLN A 238 -6.82 -20.21 14.04
CA GLN A 238 -5.55 -20.56 14.66
C GLN A 238 -4.38 -19.88 13.96
N MET A 239 -4.42 -19.82 12.63
CA MET A 239 -3.44 -19.10 11.82
C MET A 239 -3.35 -17.62 12.20
N LEU A 240 -4.50 -16.96 12.39
CA LEU A 240 -4.56 -15.58 12.83
C LEU A 240 -3.97 -15.39 14.25
N ILE A 241 -4.29 -16.28 15.18
CA ILE A 241 -3.76 -16.25 16.55
C ILE A 241 -2.23 -16.46 16.54
N ASP A 242 -1.75 -17.41 15.74
CA ASP A 242 -0.31 -17.73 15.63
C ASP A 242 0.47 -16.56 15.03
N LEU A 243 -0.07 -15.92 14.00
CA LEU A 243 0.49 -14.70 13.41
C LEU A 243 0.62 -13.60 14.47
N PHE A 244 -0.44 -13.35 15.23
CA PHE A 244 -0.42 -12.26 16.21
C PHE A 244 0.39 -12.56 17.47
N ASP A 245 0.54 -13.82 17.86
CA ASP A 245 1.48 -14.21 18.91
C ASP A 245 2.93 -13.97 18.47
N LYS A 246 3.24 -14.23 17.18
CA LYS A 246 4.53 -13.86 16.60
C LYS A 246 4.72 -12.35 16.59
N ILE A 247 3.76 -11.57 16.08
CA ILE A 247 3.84 -10.10 16.02
C ILE A 247 4.09 -9.50 17.41
N ARG A 248 3.37 -9.95 18.43
CA ARG A 248 3.55 -9.53 19.82
C ARG A 248 4.95 -9.83 20.35
N SER A 249 5.58 -10.92 19.90
CA SER A 249 6.93 -11.29 20.32
C SER A 249 8.05 -10.51 19.62
N LEU A 250 7.72 -9.70 18.61
CA LEU A 250 8.67 -8.85 17.89
C LEU A 250 9.03 -7.61 18.72
N ASP A 251 10.27 -7.14 18.58
CA ASP A 251 10.73 -5.86 19.14
C ASP A 251 10.22 -4.70 18.27
N ILE A 252 8.91 -4.47 18.29
CA ILE A 252 8.24 -3.37 17.58
C ILE A 252 7.99 -2.24 18.57
N ASN A 253 8.40 -1.02 18.21
CA ASN A 253 8.00 0.16 18.96
C ASN A 253 6.54 0.53 18.61
N PHE A 254 5.61 -0.07 19.35
CA PHE A 254 4.19 0.09 19.12
C PHE A 254 3.70 1.54 19.29
N ASP A 255 4.36 2.35 20.13
CA ASP A 255 4.04 3.79 20.26
C ASP A 255 4.25 4.55 18.94
N ASN A 256 5.32 4.23 18.19
CA ASN A 256 5.59 4.85 16.88
C ASN A 256 4.68 4.31 15.76
N VAL A 257 4.22 3.06 15.92
CA VAL A 257 3.37 2.38 14.94
C VAL A 257 1.90 2.75 15.11
N GLN A 258 1.47 3.11 16.33
CA GLN A 258 0.07 3.43 16.63
C GLN A 258 -0.50 4.53 15.73
N GLN A 259 0.25 5.62 15.52
CA GLN A 259 -0.18 6.70 14.63
C GLN A 259 -0.36 6.22 13.18
N GLN A 260 0.54 5.37 12.70
CA GLN A 260 0.45 4.82 11.33
C GLN A 260 -0.71 3.83 11.20
N LEU A 261 -1.01 3.05 12.25
CA LEU A 261 -2.20 2.19 12.28
C LEU A 261 -3.50 2.99 12.31
N GLU A 262 -3.54 4.14 12.98
CA GLU A 262 -4.69 5.05 12.96
C GLU A 262 -4.95 5.60 11.56
N ASP A 263 -3.91 6.07 10.89
CA ASP A 263 -4.03 6.62 9.54
C ASP A 263 -4.43 5.53 8.54
N LEU A 264 -3.80 4.36 8.62
CA LEU A 264 -4.17 3.20 7.81
C LEU A 264 -5.64 2.77 8.03
N THR A 265 -6.14 2.81 9.26
CA THR A 265 -7.56 2.52 9.55
C THR A 265 -8.49 3.52 8.88
N LYS A 266 -8.16 4.82 8.92
CA LYS A 266 -8.97 5.87 8.28
C LYS A 266 -9.00 5.69 6.77
N ASP A 267 -7.87 5.32 6.18
CA ASP A 267 -7.75 5.07 4.74
C ASP A 267 -8.58 3.85 4.34
N ILE A 268 -8.43 2.71 5.04
CA ILE A 268 -9.26 1.52 4.83
C ILE A 268 -10.75 1.85 4.94
N GLN A 269 -11.16 2.58 5.98
CA GLN A 269 -12.57 2.97 6.16
C GLN A 269 -13.07 3.89 5.06
N THR A 270 -12.21 4.72 4.47
CA THR A 270 -12.55 5.59 3.34
C THR A 270 -12.75 4.76 2.08
N THR A 271 -11.81 3.85 1.80
CA THR A 271 -11.92 2.90 0.67
C THR A 271 -13.20 2.06 0.75
N ILE A 272 -13.53 1.52 1.93
CA ILE A 272 -14.78 0.77 2.13
C ILE A 272 -16.01 1.66 1.84
N LYS A 273 -16.03 2.91 2.32
CA LYS A 273 -17.15 3.84 2.05
C LYS A 273 -17.30 4.13 0.56
N ASP A 274 -16.19 4.32 -0.15
CA ASP A 274 -16.20 4.62 -1.58
C ASP A 274 -16.70 3.42 -2.40
N LEU A 275 -16.29 2.19 -2.04
CA LEU A 275 -16.83 0.96 -2.63
C LEU A 275 -18.34 0.78 -2.38
N VAL A 276 -18.83 1.18 -1.21
CA VAL A 276 -20.25 1.11 -0.83
C VAL A 276 -21.11 2.14 -1.58
N ASN A 277 -20.53 3.23 -2.08
CA ASN A 277 -21.26 4.22 -2.89
C ASN A 277 -21.52 3.76 -4.34
N ASP A 278 -21.05 2.58 -4.74
CA ASP A 278 -21.35 1.96 -6.03
C ASP A 278 -22.62 1.07 -5.93
N GLU A 279 -23.66 1.40 -6.70
CA GLU A 279 -25.09 1.06 -6.46
C GLU A 279 -25.41 -0.44 -6.30
N SER A 280 -24.55 -1.34 -6.77
CA SER A 280 -24.77 -2.80 -6.72
C SER A 280 -24.14 -3.50 -5.51
N PHE A 281 -23.10 -2.92 -4.92
CA PHE A 281 -22.39 -3.42 -3.75
C PHE A 281 -22.93 -2.78 -2.47
N GLY A 282 -23.25 -1.47 -2.54
CA GLY A 282 -23.80 -0.71 -1.43
C GLY A 282 -25.07 -1.29 -0.81
N GLN A 283 -25.96 -1.88 -1.61
CA GLN A 283 -27.18 -2.49 -1.09
C GLN A 283 -26.88 -3.73 -0.22
N LYS A 284 -25.95 -4.59 -0.63
CA LYS A 284 -25.59 -5.81 0.12
C LYS A 284 -24.87 -5.49 1.43
N VAL A 285 -24.02 -4.47 1.41
CA VAL A 285 -23.28 -4.01 2.58
C VAL A 285 -24.17 -3.19 3.52
N SER A 286 -25.05 -2.33 2.99
CA SER A 286 -26.06 -1.60 3.78
C SER A 286 -27.03 -2.54 4.48
N ASP A 287 -27.50 -3.60 3.82
CA ASP A 287 -28.39 -4.60 4.42
C ASP A 287 -27.66 -5.39 5.53
N PHE A 288 -26.36 -5.65 5.36
CA PHE A 288 -25.49 -6.25 6.39
C PHE A 288 -25.28 -5.31 7.60
N PHE A 289 -24.92 -4.04 7.39
CA PHE A 289 -24.73 -3.07 8.48
C PHE A 289 -26.04 -2.72 9.19
N THR A 290 -27.17 -2.69 8.48
CA THR A 290 -28.49 -2.54 9.08
C THR A 290 -28.79 -3.74 9.98
N GLY A 291 -28.50 -4.96 9.53
CA GLY A 291 -28.60 -6.17 10.35
C GLY A 291 -27.66 -6.18 11.57
N LEU A 292 -26.45 -5.65 11.44
CA LEU A 292 -25.48 -5.51 12.53
C LEU A 292 -25.95 -4.50 13.59
N LEU A 293 -26.43 -3.33 13.17
CA LEU A 293 -26.94 -2.30 14.07
C LEU A 293 -28.23 -2.76 14.78
N ASP A 294 -29.10 -3.49 14.09
CA ASP A 294 -30.29 -4.08 14.69
C ASP A 294 -29.92 -5.15 15.74
N ALA A 295 -28.93 -6.01 15.45
CA ALA A 295 -28.44 -7.01 16.41
C ALA A 295 -27.79 -6.37 17.65
N ILE A 296 -27.01 -5.29 17.49
CA ILE A 296 -26.42 -4.52 18.59
C ILE A 296 -27.52 -3.82 19.39
N ALA A 297 -28.49 -3.18 18.72
CA ALA A 297 -29.60 -2.51 19.38
C ALA A 297 -30.48 -3.48 20.17
N ASP A 298 -30.71 -4.69 19.66
CA ASP A 298 -31.47 -5.72 20.35
C ASP A 298 -30.70 -6.34 21.52
N LEU A 299 -29.38 -6.49 21.41
CA LEU A 299 -28.50 -6.85 22.53
C LEU A 299 -28.58 -5.80 23.65
N PHE A 300 -28.52 -4.52 23.33
CA PHE A 300 -28.65 -3.44 24.31
C PHE A 300 -30.06 -3.31 24.90
N ARG A 301 -31.12 -3.55 24.11
CA ARG A 301 -32.50 -3.61 24.61
C ARG A 301 -32.69 -4.80 25.56
N SER A 302 -32.10 -5.95 25.24
CA SER A 302 -32.13 -7.15 26.07
C SER A 302 -31.40 -6.93 27.40
N ILE A 303 -30.22 -6.31 27.37
CA ILE A 303 -29.46 -5.93 28.57
C ILE A 303 -30.24 -4.91 29.42
N LYS A 304 -30.83 -3.88 28.80
CA LYS A 304 -31.62 -2.87 29.52
C LYS A 304 -32.87 -3.46 30.20
N ASN A 305 -33.50 -4.47 29.60
CA ASN A 305 -34.63 -5.18 30.20
C ASN A 305 -34.22 -6.17 31.30
N LEU A 306 -32.94 -6.53 31.39
CA LEU A 306 -32.38 -7.38 32.44
C LEU A 306 -32.00 -6.60 33.71
N PHE A 307 -31.77 -5.30 33.59
CA PHE A 307 -31.40 -4.39 34.69
C PHE A 307 -32.50 -3.38 35.06
N SER A 308 -33.70 -3.55 34.52
CA SER A 308 -34.94 -2.87 34.94
C SER A 308 -35.89 -3.84 35.64
#